data_AF-A0A915UGI5-F1
#
_entry.id   AF-A0A915UGI5-F1
#
_cell.length_a   1.000
_cell.length_b   1.000
_cell.length_c   1.000
_cell.angle_alpha   90.00
_cell.angle_beta   90.00
_cell.angle_gamma   90.00
#
_symmetry.space_group_name_H-M   'P 1'
#
loop_
_entity.id
_entity.type
_entity.pdbx_description
1 polymer ?
#
loop_
_entity_poly.entity_id
_entity_poly.type
_entity_poly.pdbx_seq_one_letter_code
_entity_poly.pdbx_strand_id
1 'polypeptide(L)'
;MPPPGTVAGLTVQDETTALWCIACGPRRHAPRGDGGATLGPETRGAWHDAGVSLPRAVPVLWRSVHEGTAQLPRVTYLASASGVAVVPDVRQPIDGPSFGLAFGLALASRILDCAVPGDVIATATLDATGRVGPVGGLAQKLRAVGRMAPSVRRVLVAAAQQAEAQRHAAPHVEVIGVSHAAAAIDAVFGRRLAARLVEAGDQVERREELTGSFFRLALMGSEGLVDWRPVRRGARLALDRWKDLGADARYRLEFAEAVAARHVDNGGRADLPPPGWLDGQPRPIRVQVVAHLVQQCADAGTPVVAAIEPIAASLLDHPIAESSPAELRLRGAVARLLAVTGRPDEARRLQEQVALAFAAIYADQDVAYPLAEWARLAGVLGDVEALARAERAHDRARSSGGYRGLGPRYVDLALVKGALLVDPTDAQARRRALALGTDPTLPDTLRWSALRWAGGGRAALERATAEGDPVAGRQLVLARLDEAVRAGDPAAVESAMRVLARYDPGPVGHLRRAGASSSDIARLYPY
;
A
#
# COMPACT_ATOMS: atom_id res chain seq x y z
N MET A 1 -14.71 -30.45 6.57
CA MET A 1 -14.28 -29.15 5.99
C MET A 1 -13.77 -29.39 4.58
N PRO A 2 -13.91 -28.44 3.64
CA PRO A 2 -13.27 -28.52 2.34
C PRO A 2 -11.74 -28.66 2.48
N PRO A 3 -11.04 -29.32 1.54
CA PRO A 3 -9.58 -29.33 1.54
C PRO A 3 -9.02 -27.92 1.28
N PRO A 4 -7.81 -27.58 1.77
CA PRO A 4 -7.13 -26.34 1.41
C PRO A 4 -7.05 -26.15 -0.11
N GLY A 5 -7.29 -24.94 -0.57
CA GLY A 5 -7.33 -24.62 -2.00
C GLY A 5 -8.71 -24.77 -2.65
N THR A 6 -9.77 -24.99 -1.87
CA THR A 6 -11.15 -25.14 -2.40
C THR A 6 -12.09 -24.05 -1.90
N VAL A 7 -12.90 -23.49 -2.79
CA VAL A 7 -13.94 -22.49 -2.47
C VAL A 7 -15.12 -22.60 -3.42
N ALA A 8 -16.29 -22.12 -3.00
CA ALA A 8 -17.46 -22.00 -3.86
C ALA A 8 -17.54 -20.61 -4.54
N GLY A 9 -17.93 -20.60 -5.81
CA GLY A 9 -18.10 -19.39 -6.64
C GLY A 9 -19.41 -19.39 -7.43
N LEU A 10 -19.81 -18.24 -7.95
CA LEU A 10 -21.09 -18.04 -8.64
C LEU A 10 -20.91 -17.36 -10.00
N THR A 11 -21.65 -17.83 -11.00
CA THR A 11 -21.82 -17.11 -12.27
C THR A 11 -23.29 -16.95 -12.61
N VAL A 12 -23.56 -16.02 -13.51
CA VAL A 12 -24.86 -15.83 -14.14
C VAL A 12 -24.65 -15.89 -15.64
N GLN A 13 -25.42 -16.70 -16.33
CA GLN A 13 -25.47 -16.78 -17.79
C GLN A 13 -26.92 -17.04 -18.21
N ASP A 14 -27.46 -16.24 -19.13
CA ASP A 14 -28.79 -16.41 -19.73
C ASP A 14 -29.88 -16.72 -18.69
N GLU A 15 -30.04 -15.87 -17.68
CA GLU A 15 -31.00 -16.00 -16.57
C GLU A 15 -30.80 -17.21 -15.63
N THR A 16 -29.72 -17.97 -15.82
CA THR A 16 -29.35 -19.11 -14.97
C THR A 16 -28.19 -18.73 -14.06
N THR A 17 -28.39 -18.87 -12.75
CA THR A 17 -27.27 -18.79 -11.80
C THR A 17 -26.68 -20.18 -11.59
N ALA A 18 -25.37 -20.30 -11.72
CA ALA A 18 -24.64 -21.53 -11.48
C ALA A 18 -23.71 -21.40 -10.28
N LEU A 19 -23.69 -22.44 -9.45
CA LEU A 19 -22.78 -22.61 -8.33
C LEU A 19 -21.66 -23.57 -8.73
N TRP A 20 -20.44 -23.15 -8.44
CA TRP A 20 -19.23 -23.85 -8.84
C TRP A 20 -18.34 -24.15 -7.64
N CYS A 21 -17.69 -25.31 -7.69
CA CYS A 21 -16.56 -25.65 -6.82
C CYS A 21 -15.26 -25.32 -7.55
N ILE A 22 -14.46 -24.45 -6.96
CA ILE A 22 -13.15 -24.05 -7.47
C ILE A 22 -12.08 -24.77 -6.65
N ALA A 23 -11.16 -25.46 -7.29
CA ALA A 23 -10.07 -26.18 -6.63
C ALA A 23 -8.70 -25.86 -7.25
N CYS A 24 -7.73 -25.48 -6.40
CA CYS A 24 -6.35 -25.15 -6.79
C CYS A 24 -5.38 -26.27 -6.40
N GLY A 25 -4.70 -26.89 -7.37
CA GLY A 25 -3.60 -27.82 -7.12
C GLY A 25 -3.51 -29.04 -8.03
N PRO A 26 -2.42 -29.84 -7.90
CA PRO A 26 -2.22 -31.04 -8.69
C PRO A 26 -3.29 -32.10 -8.37
N ARG A 27 -3.69 -32.87 -9.40
CA ARG A 27 -4.63 -33.98 -9.31
C ARG A 27 -4.16 -35.01 -8.27
N ARG A 28 -4.68 -34.99 -7.05
CA ARG A 28 -4.66 -36.16 -6.17
C ARG A 28 -6.01 -36.85 -6.28
N HIS A 29 -6.01 -37.97 -7.00
CA HIS A 29 -7.12 -38.93 -7.12
C HIS A 29 -8.45 -38.39 -7.67
N ALA A 30 -8.47 -37.99 -8.95
CA ALA A 30 -9.72 -37.91 -9.71
C ALA A 30 -9.77 -39.05 -10.74
N PRO A 31 -10.89 -39.79 -10.89
CA PRO A 31 -11.07 -40.74 -11.97
C PRO A 31 -10.87 -40.05 -13.33
N ARG A 32 -10.30 -40.76 -14.32
CA ARG A 32 -10.23 -40.28 -15.71
C ARG A 32 -11.66 -40.04 -16.21
N GLY A 33 -12.02 -38.78 -16.48
CA GLY A 33 -13.34 -38.39 -17.01
C GLY A 33 -13.98 -37.15 -16.39
N ASP A 34 -13.46 -36.64 -15.25
CA ASP A 34 -14.02 -35.47 -14.56
C ASP A 34 -13.54 -34.15 -15.20
N GLY A 35 -14.13 -33.80 -16.34
CA GLY A 35 -13.85 -32.60 -17.12
C GLY A 35 -14.43 -31.35 -16.45
N GLY A 36 -13.63 -30.67 -15.63
CA GLY A 36 -13.94 -29.32 -15.18
C GLY A 36 -14.15 -28.37 -16.37
N ALA A 37 -14.93 -27.32 -16.16
CA ALA A 37 -15.23 -26.38 -17.23
C ALA A 37 -13.96 -25.65 -17.71
N THR A 38 -13.90 -25.37 -19.02
CA THR A 38 -12.81 -24.60 -19.60
C THR A 38 -12.94 -23.14 -19.19
N LEU A 39 -11.83 -22.45 -18.94
CA LEU A 39 -11.83 -21.03 -18.57
C LEU A 39 -11.62 -20.15 -19.80
N GLY A 40 -12.48 -19.15 -19.99
CA GLY A 40 -12.35 -18.10 -21.00
C GLY A 40 -11.28 -17.04 -20.65
N PRO A 41 -10.97 -16.11 -21.57
CA PRO A 41 -9.93 -15.10 -21.40
C PRO A 41 -10.08 -14.22 -20.15
N GLU A 42 -11.28 -13.69 -19.85
CA GLU A 42 -11.48 -12.82 -18.68
C GLU A 42 -11.30 -13.58 -17.37
N THR A 43 -11.78 -14.83 -17.32
CA THR A 43 -11.61 -15.71 -16.15
C THR A 43 -10.14 -16.08 -15.92
N ARG A 44 -9.36 -16.29 -17.00
CA ARG A 44 -7.91 -16.49 -16.90
C ARG A 44 -7.20 -15.21 -16.42
N GLY A 45 -7.63 -14.04 -16.89
CA GLY A 45 -7.16 -12.75 -16.41
C GLY A 45 -7.39 -12.61 -14.89
N ALA A 46 -8.60 -12.94 -14.42
CA ALA A 46 -8.92 -12.92 -12.99
C ALA A 46 -8.06 -13.88 -12.15
N TRP A 47 -7.70 -15.05 -12.69
CA TRP A 47 -6.75 -15.97 -12.04
C TRP A 47 -5.34 -15.39 -11.94
N HIS A 48 -4.85 -14.79 -13.04
CA HIS A 48 -3.57 -14.10 -13.07
C HIS A 48 -3.52 -12.97 -12.03
N ASP A 49 -4.55 -12.13 -12.00
CA ASP A 49 -4.67 -11.01 -11.07
C ASP A 49 -4.72 -11.47 -9.60
N ALA A 50 -5.39 -12.59 -9.32
CA ALA A 50 -5.33 -13.25 -8.00
C ALA A 50 -3.90 -13.69 -7.64
N GLY A 51 -3.14 -14.23 -8.59
CA GLY A 51 -1.74 -14.60 -8.41
C GLY A 51 -0.82 -13.42 -8.12
N VAL A 52 -1.00 -12.31 -8.84
CA VAL A 52 -0.20 -11.08 -8.67
C VAL A 52 -0.55 -10.37 -7.36
N SER A 53 -1.83 -10.33 -6.99
CA SER A 53 -2.30 -9.62 -5.80
C SER A 53 -2.09 -10.38 -4.49
N LEU A 54 -2.03 -11.71 -4.50
CA LEU A 54 -1.95 -12.50 -3.26
C LEU A 54 -0.70 -12.22 -2.41
N PRO A 55 0.55 -12.22 -2.95
CA PRO A 55 1.74 -11.86 -2.17
C PRO A 55 1.61 -10.52 -1.46
N ARG A 56 0.81 -9.64 -2.05
CA ARG A 56 0.57 -8.29 -1.58
C ARG A 56 -0.52 -8.20 -0.50
N ALA A 57 -1.28 -9.27 -0.27
CA ALA A 57 -2.49 -9.29 0.54
C ALA A 57 -2.40 -10.17 1.80
N VAL A 58 -1.32 -10.94 1.95
CA VAL A 58 -1.09 -11.82 3.11
C VAL A 58 0.05 -11.32 3.98
N PRO A 59 0.02 -11.58 5.30
CA PRO A 59 1.09 -11.16 6.21
C PRO A 59 2.42 -11.89 5.94
N VAL A 60 2.36 -13.10 5.40
CA VAL A 60 3.50 -13.97 5.11
C VAL A 60 3.05 -15.11 4.20
N LEU A 61 3.96 -15.59 3.35
CA LEU A 61 3.74 -16.67 2.40
C LEU A 61 4.23 -18.01 2.97
N TRP A 62 3.32 -18.96 3.17
CA TRP A 62 3.66 -20.31 3.68
C TRP A 62 4.21 -21.25 2.62
N ARG A 63 3.84 -21.00 1.35
CA ARG A 63 4.21 -21.79 0.17
C ARG A 63 4.44 -20.84 -1.02
N SER A 64 5.07 -21.35 -2.08
CA SER A 64 5.32 -20.61 -3.31
C SER A 64 4.02 -20.25 -4.04
N VAL A 65 3.80 -18.95 -4.29
CA VAL A 65 2.69 -18.49 -5.14
C VAL A 65 2.88 -18.95 -6.58
N HIS A 66 4.12 -18.96 -7.08
CA HIS A 66 4.43 -19.44 -8.42
C HIS A 66 3.99 -20.89 -8.63
N GLU A 67 4.28 -21.78 -7.68
CA GLU A 67 3.79 -23.17 -7.73
C GLU A 67 2.26 -23.24 -7.57
N GLY A 68 1.68 -22.34 -6.79
CA GLY A 68 0.23 -22.22 -6.62
C GLY A 68 -0.50 -21.80 -7.90
N THR A 69 0.15 -21.02 -8.76
CA THR A 69 -0.43 -20.46 -10.00
C THR A 69 0.03 -21.16 -11.28
N ALA A 70 0.98 -22.10 -11.18
CA ALA A 70 1.51 -22.86 -12.31
C ALA A 70 0.45 -23.66 -13.09
N GLN A 71 -0.69 -23.97 -12.46
CA GLN A 71 -1.82 -24.64 -13.10
C GLN A 71 -3.08 -23.80 -12.92
N LEU A 72 -3.93 -23.76 -13.96
CA LEU A 72 -5.25 -23.16 -13.86
C LEU A 72 -6.11 -23.91 -12.83
N PRO A 73 -6.99 -23.19 -12.11
CA PRO A 73 -7.88 -23.82 -11.15
C PRO A 73 -8.91 -24.70 -11.88
N ARG A 74 -9.32 -25.79 -11.24
CA ARG A 74 -10.46 -26.59 -11.72
C ARG A 74 -11.74 -25.95 -11.25
N VAL A 75 -12.68 -25.73 -12.17
CA VAL A 75 -14.02 -25.21 -11.87
C VAL A 75 -15.04 -26.31 -12.20
N THR A 76 -15.64 -26.89 -11.17
CA THR A 76 -16.58 -28.01 -11.27
C THR A 76 -18.00 -27.52 -10.96
N TYR A 77 -18.96 -27.83 -11.82
CA TYR A 77 -20.36 -27.49 -11.60
C TYR A 77 -20.92 -28.22 -10.38
N LEU A 78 -21.67 -27.52 -9.53
CA LEU A 78 -22.36 -28.10 -8.37
C LEU A 78 -23.87 -28.10 -8.54
N ALA A 79 -24.44 -26.94 -8.86
CA ALA A 79 -25.89 -26.75 -8.98
C ALA A 79 -26.20 -25.52 -9.82
N SER A 80 -27.43 -25.42 -10.30
CA SER A 80 -27.98 -24.20 -10.89
C SER A 80 -29.34 -23.86 -10.30
N ALA A 81 -29.70 -22.58 -10.36
CA ALA A 81 -31.07 -22.13 -10.18
C ALA A 81 -31.43 -21.25 -11.37
N SER A 82 -32.55 -21.57 -12.00
CA SER A 82 -33.11 -20.81 -13.10
C SER A 82 -34.63 -20.78 -13.00
N GLY A 83 -35.26 -19.80 -13.64
CA GLY A 83 -36.71 -19.80 -13.88
C GLY A 83 -37.12 -20.76 -15.02
N VAL A 84 -36.16 -21.25 -15.80
CA VAL A 84 -36.33 -22.18 -16.92
C VAL A 84 -35.37 -23.35 -16.72
N ALA A 85 -35.78 -24.60 -16.89
CA ALA A 85 -34.93 -25.77 -16.61
C ALA A 85 -33.75 -25.91 -17.60
N VAL A 86 -32.70 -25.11 -17.43
CA VAL A 86 -31.48 -25.12 -18.23
C VAL A 86 -30.30 -25.43 -17.32
N VAL A 87 -29.60 -26.52 -17.62
CA VAL A 87 -28.29 -26.82 -17.05
C VAL A 87 -27.25 -26.05 -17.87
N PRO A 88 -26.33 -25.29 -17.25
CA PRO A 88 -25.27 -24.60 -17.97
C PRO A 88 -24.48 -25.57 -18.86
N ASP A 89 -24.21 -25.21 -20.11
CA ASP A 89 -23.38 -26.03 -20.99
C ASP A 89 -21.91 -25.94 -20.54
N VAL A 90 -21.49 -26.89 -19.70
CA VAL A 90 -20.11 -27.00 -19.19
C VAL A 90 -19.06 -27.27 -20.28
N ARG A 91 -19.48 -27.50 -21.54
CA ARG A 91 -18.58 -27.60 -22.70
C ARG A 91 -18.17 -26.23 -23.23
N GLN A 92 -18.95 -25.18 -22.96
CA GLN A 92 -18.55 -23.81 -23.28
C GLN A 92 -17.57 -23.27 -22.23
N PRO A 93 -16.58 -22.45 -22.62
CA PRO A 93 -15.73 -21.79 -21.66
C PRO A 93 -16.55 -20.89 -20.74
N ILE A 94 -16.39 -21.06 -19.43
CA ILE A 94 -16.96 -20.12 -18.47
C ILE A 94 -16.10 -18.87 -18.52
N ASP A 95 -16.74 -17.72 -18.74
CA ASP A 95 -16.04 -16.45 -18.83
C ASP A 95 -16.68 -15.34 -17.97
N GLY A 96 -15.87 -14.33 -17.63
CA GLY A 96 -16.26 -13.17 -16.86
C GLY A 96 -15.50 -13.01 -15.53
N PRO A 97 -15.38 -11.77 -15.02
CA PRO A 97 -14.44 -11.44 -13.96
C PRO A 97 -14.96 -11.77 -12.55
N SER A 98 -16.19 -12.31 -12.43
CA SER A 98 -16.88 -12.47 -11.15
C SER A 98 -16.31 -13.55 -10.22
N PHE A 99 -15.38 -14.35 -10.72
CA PHE A 99 -14.59 -15.29 -9.94
C PHE A 99 -13.36 -14.69 -9.26
N GLY A 100 -12.97 -13.45 -9.58
CA GLY A 100 -11.70 -12.89 -9.13
C GLY A 100 -11.46 -13.04 -7.63
N LEU A 101 -12.45 -12.66 -6.81
CA LEU A 101 -12.32 -12.81 -5.36
C LEU A 101 -12.29 -14.27 -4.89
N ALA A 102 -13.08 -15.14 -5.52
CA ALA A 102 -13.09 -16.57 -5.20
C ALA A 102 -11.74 -17.22 -5.54
N PHE A 103 -11.14 -16.90 -6.68
CA PHE A 103 -9.77 -17.31 -7.02
C PHE A 103 -8.75 -16.84 -6.00
N GLY A 104 -8.83 -15.58 -5.56
CA GLY A 104 -7.98 -15.05 -4.49
C GLY A 104 -8.08 -15.88 -3.20
N LEU A 105 -9.29 -16.22 -2.76
CA LEU A 105 -9.51 -17.04 -1.56
C LEU A 105 -9.04 -18.50 -1.72
N ALA A 106 -9.28 -19.11 -2.88
CA ALA A 106 -8.81 -20.46 -3.17
C ALA A 106 -7.28 -20.53 -3.14
N LEU A 107 -6.62 -19.58 -3.81
CA LEU A 107 -5.17 -19.50 -3.82
C LEU A 107 -4.62 -19.20 -2.43
N ALA A 108 -5.20 -18.23 -1.70
CA ALA A 108 -4.82 -17.95 -0.31
C ALA A 108 -4.96 -19.21 0.57
N SER A 109 -6.06 -19.95 0.43
CA SER A 109 -6.29 -21.19 1.17
C SER A 109 -5.20 -22.23 0.91
N ARG A 110 -4.75 -22.38 -0.34
CA ARG A 110 -3.67 -23.29 -0.72
C ARG A 110 -2.32 -22.85 -0.17
N ILE A 111 -2.01 -21.55 -0.31
CA ILE A 111 -0.71 -20.98 0.07
C ILE A 111 -0.54 -20.95 1.58
N LEU A 112 -1.58 -20.54 2.32
CA LEU A 112 -1.62 -20.53 3.78
C LEU A 112 -1.89 -21.91 4.39
N ASP A 113 -2.13 -22.92 3.55
CA ASP A 113 -2.55 -24.27 3.92
C ASP A 113 -3.81 -24.30 4.81
N CYS A 114 -4.61 -23.24 4.78
CA CYS A 114 -5.78 -23.06 5.63
C CYS A 114 -7.07 -23.19 4.81
N ALA A 115 -7.90 -24.19 5.08
CA ALA A 115 -9.14 -24.41 4.35
C ALA A 115 -10.12 -23.22 4.45
N VAL A 116 -10.74 -22.86 3.32
CA VAL A 116 -11.89 -21.95 3.31
C VAL A 116 -13.03 -22.63 4.09
N PRO A 117 -13.68 -21.95 5.04
CA PRO A 117 -14.88 -22.46 5.68
C PRO A 117 -15.97 -22.80 4.64
N GLY A 118 -16.63 -23.96 4.78
CA GLY A 118 -17.63 -24.43 3.81
C GLY A 118 -18.93 -23.62 3.80
N ASP A 119 -19.08 -22.67 4.71
CA ASP A 119 -20.20 -21.73 4.82
C ASP A 119 -19.96 -20.40 4.07
N VAL A 120 -18.84 -20.29 3.32
CA VAL A 120 -18.41 -19.06 2.64
C VAL A 120 -18.53 -19.20 1.12
N ILE A 121 -19.13 -18.19 0.49
CA ILE A 121 -19.08 -17.93 -0.95
C ILE A 121 -18.50 -16.53 -1.20
N ALA A 122 -17.82 -16.35 -2.32
CA ALA A 122 -17.36 -15.03 -2.77
C ALA A 122 -17.82 -14.74 -4.21
N THR A 123 -18.28 -13.52 -4.46
CA THR A 123 -18.56 -13.02 -5.82
C THR A 123 -18.19 -11.53 -5.92
N ALA A 124 -17.07 -11.27 -6.59
CA ALA A 124 -16.57 -9.93 -6.88
C ALA A 124 -15.39 -10.05 -7.87
N THR A 125 -15.07 -8.97 -8.57
CA THR A 125 -13.82 -8.91 -9.35
C THR A 125 -12.63 -8.69 -8.42
N LEU A 126 -11.44 -9.05 -8.87
CA LEU A 126 -10.19 -8.81 -8.19
C LEU A 126 -9.14 -8.44 -9.23
N ASP A 127 -8.51 -7.28 -9.08
CA ASP A 127 -7.44 -6.82 -9.99
C ASP A 127 -6.03 -7.13 -9.46
N ALA A 128 -5.01 -6.94 -10.30
CA ALA A 128 -3.60 -7.16 -9.94
C ALA A 128 -3.07 -6.25 -8.80
N THR A 129 -3.77 -5.14 -8.50
CA THR A 129 -3.48 -4.29 -7.34
C THR A 129 -4.15 -4.80 -6.07
N GLY A 130 -4.98 -5.83 -6.18
CA GLY A 130 -5.74 -6.45 -5.11
C GLY A 130 -7.00 -5.68 -4.73
N ARG A 131 -7.48 -4.75 -5.56
CA ARG A 131 -8.77 -4.08 -5.35
C ARG A 131 -9.91 -5.02 -5.72
N VAL A 132 -10.97 -4.98 -4.91
CA VAL A 132 -12.18 -5.76 -5.13
C VAL A 132 -13.23 -4.87 -5.77
N GLY A 133 -13.70 -5.27 -6.96
CA GLY A 133 -14.64 -4.49 -7.77
C GLY A 133 -16.01 -5.15 -7.94
N PRO A 134 -17.01 -4.38 -8.40
CA PRO A 134 -18.39 -4.82 -8.52
C PRO A 134 -18.59 -5.86 -9.64
N VAL A 135 -19.67 -6.64 -9.55
CA VAL A 135 -20.07 -7.65 -10.54
C VAL A 135 -21.52 -7.49 -10.98
N GLY A 136 -21.80 -7.92 -12.21
CA GLY A 136 -23.15 -8.04 -12.73
C GLY A 136 -23.93 -9.21 -12.10
N GLY A 137 -25.26 -9.09 -12.13
CA GLY A 137 -26.20 -10.13 -11.70
C GLY A 137 -26.19 -10.42 -10.21
N LEU A 138 -25.72 -9.50 -9.35
CA LEU A 138 -25.54 -9.76 -7.93
C LEU A 138 -26.85 -10.11 -7.20
N ALA A 139 -27.91 -9.35 -7.46
CA ALA A 139 -29.24 -9.65 -6.91
C ALA A 139 -29.71 -11.09 -7.22
N GLN A 140 -29.50 -11.55 -8.45
CA GLN A 140 -29.88 -12.89 -8.90
C GLN A 140 -29.02 -13.97 -8.23
N LYS A 141 -27.69 -13.75 -8.16
CA LYS A 141 -26.73 -14.62 -7.48
C LYS A 141 -27.14 -14.88 -6.02
N LEU A 142 -27.49 -13.82 -5.30
CA LEU A 142 -27.82 -13.92 -3.87
C LEU A 142 -29.15 -14.63 -3.61
N ARG A 143 -30.17 -14.38 -4.44
CA ARG A 143 -31.44 -15.14 -4.39
C ARG A 143 -31.23 -16.62 -4.69
N ALA A 144 -30.31 -16.93 -5.60
CA ALA A 144 -29.96 -18.30 -5.95
C ALA A 144 -29.22 -19.01 -4.81
N VAL A 145 -28.27 -18.35 -4.13
CA VAL A 145 -27.56 -18.90 -2.95
C VAL A 145 -28.54 -19.40 -1.90
N GLY A 146 -29.56 -18.62 -1.56
CA GLY A 146 -30.56 -19.02 -0.56
C GLY A 146 -31.34 -20.29 -0.91
N ARG A 147 -31.44 -20.63 -2.20
CA ARG A 147 -32.12 -21.84 -2.70
C ARG A 147 -31.18 -23.02 -2.89
N MET A 148 -29.99 -22.77 -3.43
CA MET A 148 -29.05 -23.80 -3.88
C MET A 148 -28.07 -24.23 -2.79
N ALA A 149 -27.79 -23.36 -1.82
CA ALA A 149 -26.72 -23.53 -0.85
C ALA A 149 -27.17 -23.13 0.56
N PRO A 150 -28.14 -23.84 1.18
CA PRO A 150 -28.69 -23.48 2.49
C PRO A 150 -27.69 -23.56 3.65
N SER A 151 -26.53 -24.20 3.45
CA SER A 151 -25.43 -24.25 4.41
C SER A 151 -24.54 -22.99 4.40
N VAL A 152 -24.68 -22.13 3.39
CA VAL A 152 -23.92 -20.89 3.29
C VAL A 152 -24.43 -19.91 4.33
N ARG A 153 -23.50 -19.35 5.11
CA ARG A 153 -23.79 -18.36 6.15
C ARG A 153 -23.20 -17.00 5.81
N ARG A 154 -22.18 -16.95 4.96
CA ARG A 154 -21.44 -15.73 4.66
C ARG A 154 -21.21 -15.60 3.16
N VAL A 155 -21.51 -14.43 2.60
CA VAL A 155 -21.20 -14.09 1.21
C VAL A 155 -20.33 -12.84 1.17
N LEU A 156 -19.15 -12.96 0.58
CA LEU A 156 -18.25 -11.84 0.34
C LEU A 156 -18.58 -11.18 -1.01
N VAL A 157 -18.76 -9.87 -0.98
CA VAL A 157 -19.08 -9.02 -2.15
C VAL A 157 -18.19 -7.79 -2.16
N ALA A 158 -18.15 -7.06 -3.28
CA ALA A 158 -17.49 -5.76 -3.33
C ALA A 158 -18.14 -4.79 -2.33
N ALA A 159 -17.33 -4.02 -1.59
CA ALA A 159 -17.82 -3.05 -0.62
C ALA A 159 -18.84 -2.07 -1.24
N ALA A 160 -18.61 -1.65 -2.49
CA ALA A 160 -19.51 -0.77 -3.24
C ALA A 160 -20.92 -1.37 -3.50
N GLN A 161 -21.07 -2.70 -3.44
CA GLN A 161 -22.35 -3.40 -3.65
C GLN A 161 -22.93 -4.02 -2.37
N GLN A 162 -22.34 -3.76 -1.19
CA GLN A 162 -22.79 -4.37 0.07
C GLN A 162 -24.28 -4.10 0.37
N ALA A 163 -24.73 -2.85 0.19
CA ALA A 163 -26.12 -2.46 0.44
C ALA A 163 -27.11 -3.11 -0.55
N GLU A 164 -26.71 -3.27 -1.82
CA GLU A 164 -27.50 -4.04 -2.80
C GLU A 164 -27.59 -5.50 -2.37
N ALA A 165 -26.47 -6.08 -1.97
CA ALA A 165 -26.40 -7.48 -1.58
C ALA A 165 -27.26 -7.78 -0.35
N GLN A 166 -27.24 -6.92 0.67
CA GLN A 166 -28.06 -7.08 1.87
C GLN A 166 -29.56 -7.12 1.58
N ARG A 167 -30.04 -6.42 0.54
CA ARG A 167 -31.46 -6.42 0.14
C ARG A 167 -31.91 -7.73 -0.54
N HIS A 168 -30.98 -8.55 -1.01
CA HIS A 168 -31.29 -9.75 -1.81
C HIS A 168 -30.74 -11.04 -1.23
N ALA A 169 -29.87 -10.96 -0.22
CA ALA A 169 -29.41 -12.11 0.53
C ALA A 169 -30.55 -12.77 1.31
N ALA A 170 -30.47 -14.09 1.47
CA ALA A 170 -31.40 -14.80 2.33
C ALA A 170 -31.21 -14.37 3.80
N PRO A 171 -32.26 -14.41 4.65
CA PRO A 171 -32.17 -13.91 6.04
C PRO A 171 -31.08 -14.56 6.91
N HIS A 172 -30.66 -15.78 6.56
CA HIS A 172 -29.63 -16.53 7.27
C HIS A 172 -28.20 -16.29 6.74
N VAL A 173 -28.03 -15.44 5.73
CA VAL A 173 -26.77 -15.13 5.07
C VAL A 173 -26.29 -13.73 5.48
N GLU A 174 -25.15 -13.68 6.14
CA GLU A 174 -24.40 -12.46 6.39
C GLU A 174 -23.69 -12.00 5.11
N VAL A 175 -23.88 -10.73 4.75
CA VAL A 175 -23.19 -10.08 3.62
C VAL A 175 -21.99 -9.31 4.14
N ILE A 176 -20.80 -9.67 3.64
CA ILE A 176 -19.52 -9.04 4.01
C ILE A 176 -18.99 -8.26 2.81
N GLY A 177 -19.02 -6.93 2.90
CA GLY A 177 -18.42 -6.05 1.89
C GLY A 177 -16.92 -5.93 2.09
N VAL A 178 -16.15 -6.14 1.02
CA VAL A 178 -14.69 -6.01 1.03
C VAL A 178 -14.21 -5.14 -0.13
N SER A 179 -13.24 -4.27 0.13
CA SER A 179 -12.68 -3.34 -0.87
C SER A 179 -11.34 -3.80 -1.45
N HIS A 180 -10.67 -4.77 -0.79
CA HIS A 180 -9.39 -5.32 -1.24
C HIS A 180 -9.18 -6.77 -0.77
N ALA A 181 -8.26 -7.51 -1.41
CA ALA A 181 -7.97 -8.90 -1.12
C ALA A 181 -7.58 -9.16 0.34
N ALA A 182 -6.77 -8.28 0.94
CA ALA A 182 -6.36 -8.46 2.34
C ALA A 182 -7.54 -8.45 3.33
N ALA A 183 -8.56 -7.63 3.09
CA ALA A 183 -9.78 -7.61 3.91
C ALA A 183 -10.58 -8.91 3.76
N ALA A 184 -10.66 -9.46 2.55
CA ALA A 184 -11.29 -10.75 2.31
C ALA A 184 -10.55 -11.89 3.01
N ILE A 185 -9.22 -11.89 2.93
CA ILE A 185 -8.37 -12.89 3.60
C ILE A 185 -8.53 -12.78 5.12
N ASP A 186 -8.55 -11.57 5.69
CA ASP A 186 -8.76 -11.38 7.13
C ASP A 186 -10.15 -11.87 7.56
N ALA A 187 -11.20 -11.54 6.79
CA ALA A 187 -12.57 -11.97 7.07
C ALA A 187 -12.76 -13.50 7.03
N VAL A 188 -12.03 -14.19 6.15
CA VAL A 188 -12.15 -15.64 5.95
C VAL A 188 -11.20 -16.43 6.86
N PHE A 189 -9.95 -15.98 7.00
CA PHE A 189 -8.88 -16.75 7.62
C PHE A 189 -8.32 -16.13 8.90
N GLY A 190 -8.55 -14.84 9.20
CA GLY A 190 -7.79 -14.07 10.18
C GLY A 190 -7.55 -14.78 11.52
N ARG A 191 -8.62 -15.29 12.17
CA ARG A 191 -8.52 -16.04 13.43
C ARG A 191 -7.70 -17.33 13.31
N ARG A 192 -7.91 -18.11 12.24
CA ARG A 192 -7.19 -19.37 12.00
C ARG A 192 -5.73 -19.12 11.63
N LEU A 193 -5.47 -18.08 10.86
CA LEU A 193 -4.13 -17.67 10.47
C LEU A 193 -3.33 -17.20 11.69
N ALA A 194 -3.95 -16.44 12.59
CA ALA A 194 -3.33 -16.05 13.85
C ALA A 194 -2.95 -17.27 14.70
N ALA A 195 -3.87 -18.24 14.87
CA ALA A 195 -3.59 -19.48 15.60
C ALA A 195 -2.43 -20.27 14.97
N ARG A 196 -2.47 -20.46 13.64
CA ARG A 196 -1.41 -21.15 12.90
C ARG A 196 -0.07 -20.43 12.97
N LEU A 197 -0.06 -19.10 12.95
CA LEU A 197 1.18 -18.32 13.10
C LEU A 197 1.78 -18.54 14.48
N VAL A 198 0.96 -18.59 15.54
CA VAL A 198 1.43 -18.89 16.89
C VAL A 198 1.99 -20.31 16.97
N GLU A 199 1.26 -21.32 16.49
CA GLU A 199 1.70 -22.72 16.45
C GLU A 199 3.00 -22.90 15.66
N ALA A 200 3.16 -22.17 14.55
CA ALA A 200 4.38 -22.20 13.74
C ALA A 200 5.61 -21.70 14.50
N GLY A 201 5.43 -20.89 15.55
CA GLY A 201 6.51 -20.40 16.40
C GLY A 201 7.12 -21.46 17.32
N ASP A 202 6.41 -22.57 17.55
CA ASP A 202 6.89 -23.70 18.36
C ASP A 202 7.91 -24.57 17.59
N GLN A 203 8.00 -24.41 16.27
CA GLN A 203 8.95 -25.12 15.40
C GLN A 203 10.09 -24.17 14.98
N VAL A 204 11.34 -24.53 15.31
CA VAL A 204 12.50 -23.66 15.10
C VAL A 204 12.68 -23.30 13.62
N GLU A 205 12.69 -24.30 12.74
CA GLU A 205 12.89 -24.12 11.31
C GLU A 205 11.79 -23.25 10.69
N ARG A 206 10.54 -23.47 11.14
CA ARG A 206 9.39 -22.71 10.64
C ARG A 206 9.43 -21.27 11.13
N ARG A 207 9.82 -21.05 12.37
CA ARG A 207 10.00 -19.72 12.96
C ARG A 207 11.05 -18.91 12.19
N GLU A 208 12.18 -19.53 11.83
CA GLU A 208 13.24 -18.89 11.03
C GLU A 208 12.75 -18.52 9.62
N GLU A 209 12.08 -19.45 8.94
CA GLU A 209 11.51 -19.22 7.60
C GLU A 209 10.51 -18.03 7.59
N LEU A 210 9.58 -18.03 8.54
CA LEU A 210 8.56 -16.98 8.64
C LEU A 210 9.16 -15.63 9.04
N THR A 211 10.16 -15.62 9.94
CA THR A 211 10.92 -14.41 10.29
C THR A 211 11.61 -13.82 9.07
N GLY A 212 12.27 -14.65 8.26
CA GLY A 212 12.87 -14.24 7.00
C GLY A 212 11.85 -13.68 6.01
N SER A 213 10.64 -14.25 5.97
CA SER A 213 9.54 -13.77 5.12
C SER A 213 9.03 -12.40 5.53
N PHE A 214 8.75 -12.17 6.83
CA PHE A 214 8.37 -10.85 7.35
C PHE A 214 9.41 -9.79 7.00
N PHE A 215 10.67 -10.09 7.25
CA PHE A 215 11.78 -9.19 6.96
C PHE A 215 11.90 -8.86 5.47
N ARG A 216 11.77 -9.87 4.60
CA ARG A 216 11.79 -9.66 3.14
C ARG A 216 10.65 -8.77 2.68
N LEU A 217 9.43 -8.97 3.20
CA LEU A 217 8.29 -8.12 2.86
C LEU A 217 8.52 -6.67 3.27
N ALA A 218 9.14 -6.44 4.44
CA ALA A 218 9.50 -5.10 4.89
C ALA A 218 10.53 -4.42 3.98
N LEU A 219 11.52 -5.16 3.48
CA LEU A 219 12.57 -4.64 2.59
C LEU A 219 12.09 -4.34 1.16
N MET A 220 11.13 -5.11 0.63
CA MET A 220 10.65 -4.96 -0.75
C MET A 220 9.85 -3.66 -0.99
N GLY A 221 9.47 -2.93 0.08
CA GLY A 221 8.83 -1.61 -0.02
C GLY A 221 7.34 -1.63 -0.40
N SER A 222 6.73 -0.44 -0.46
CA SER A 222 5.28 -0.23 -0.60
C SER A 222 4.66 -0.72 -1.92
N GLU A 223 5.46 -0.96 -2.96
CA GLU A 223 4.97 -1.51 -4.23
C GLU A 223 4.70 -3.02 -4.16
N GLY A 224 5.18 -3.67 -3.09
CA GLY A 224 5.04 -5.09 -2.84
C GLY A 224 3.79 -5.49 -2.05
N LEU A 225 3.03 -4.54 -1.46
CA LEU A 225 1.89 -4.84 -0.59
C LEU A 225 0.67 -3.96 -0.87
N VAL A 226 -0.53 -4.57 -0.87
CA VAL A 226 -1.83 -3.88 -0.98
C VAL A 226 -2.23 -3.28 0.36
N ASP A 227 -1.83 -3.93 1.45
CA ASP A 227 -2.18 -3.55 2.81
C ASP A 227 -1.09 -4.01 3.79
N TRP A 228 -0.60 -3.08 4.61
CA TRP A 228 0.43 -3.34 5.62
C TRP A 228 -0.14 -3.81 6.96
N ARG A 229 -1.46 -3.68 7.19
CA ARG A 229 -2.11 -4.11 8.44
C ARG A 229 -1.91 -5.60 8.75
N PRO A 230 -2.01 -6.53 7.78
CA PRO A 230 -1.70 -7.94 8.03
C PRO A 230 -0.27 -8.14 8.50
N VAL A 231 0.71 -7.53 7.83
CA VAL A 231 2.14 -7.66 8.18
C VAL A 231 2.39 -7.14 9.59
N ARG A 232 1.89 -5.94 9.93
CA ARG A 232 1.99 -5.39 11.28
C ARG A 232 1.42 -6.33 12.34
N ARG A 233 0.20 -6.83 12.11
CA ARG A 233 -0.49 -7.74 13.03
C ARG A 233 0.25 -9.05 13.20
N GLY A 234 0.75 -9.62 12.10
CA GLY A 234 1.50 -10.88 12.10
C GLY A 234 2.84 -10.75 12.83
N ALA A 235 3.62 -9.72 12.51
CA ALA A 235 4.91 -9.47 13.16
C ALA A 235 4.73 -9.19 14.67
N ARG A 236 3.72 -8.39 15.04
CA ARG A 236 3.36 -8.16 16.44
C ARG A 236 2.96 -9.44 17.16
N LEU A 237 2.11 -10.26 16.55
CA LEU A 237 1.68 -11.53 17.14
C LEU A 237 2.87 -12.49 17.33
N ALA A 238 3.80 -12.53 16.38
CA ALA A 238 5.03 -13.31 16.50
C ALA A 238 5.90 -12.83 17.66
N LEU A 239 6.14 -11.52 17.78
CA LEU A 239 6.90 -10.92 18.88
C LEU A 239 6.28 -11.22 20.26
N ASP A 240 4.95 -11.18 20.35
CA ASP A 240 4.23 -11.35 21.62
C ASP A 240 4.10 -12.82 22.05
N ARG A 241 4.11 -13.77 21.10
CA ARG A 241 3.70 -15.17 21.35
C ARG A 241 4.78 -16.21 21.10
N TRP A 242 5.77 -15.93 20.25
CA TRP A 242 6.85 -16.88 19.99
C TRP A 242 7.86 -16.85 21.14
N LYS A 243 8.21 -18.04 21.63
CA LYS A 243 9.22 -18.22 22.68
C LYS A 243 10.61 -18.32 22.07
N ASP A 244 11.63 -18.03 22.88
CA ASP A 244 13.06 -18.25 22.53
C ASP A 244 13.52 -17.54 21.24
N LEU A 245 13.02 -16.32 20.99
CA LEU A 245 13.49 -15.48 19.90
C LEU A 245 14.91 -14.98 20.18
N GLY A 246 15.87 -15.46 19.39
CA GLY A 246 17.23 -14.90 19.34
C GLY A 246 17.24 -13.44 18.85
N ALA A 247 18.37 -12.75 19.07
CA ALA A 247 18.50 -11.33 18.78
C ALA A 247 18.26 -10.98 17.29
N ASP A 248 18.76 -11.80 16.35
CA ASP A 248 18.52 -11.59 14.91
C ASP A 248 17.03 -11.69 14.57
N ALA A 249 16.36 -12.76 15.03
CA ALA A 249 14.97 -13.00 14.71
C ALA A 249 14.05 -11.92 15.31
N ARG A 250 14.32 -11.52 16.55
CA ARG A 250 13.61 -10.42 17.23
C ARG A 250 13.76 -9.11 16.44
N TYR A 251 14.99 -8.73 16.10
CA TYR A 251 15.23 -7.50 15.35
C TYR A 251 14.52 -7.49 13.98
N ARG A 252 14.56 -8.61 13.24
CA ARG A 252 13.88 -8.72 11.94
C ARG A 252 12.36 -8.55 12.05
N LEU A 253 11.75 -9.08 13.10
CA LEU A 253 10.31 -8.92 13.36
C LEU A 253 9.96 -7.50 13.81
N GLU A 254 10.76 -6.91 14.71
CA GLU A 254 10.60 -5.51 15.15
C GLU A 254 10.74 -4.55 13.97
N PHE A 255 11.74 -4.77 13.09
CA PHE A 255 11.92 -4.00 11.87
C PHE A 255 10.71 -4.11 10.94
N ALA A 256 10.21 -5.33 10.70
CA ALA A 256 9.05 -5.54 9.85
C ALA A 256 7.78 -4.90 10.42
N GLU A 257 7.58 -4.98 11.73
CA GLU A 257 6.47 -4.35 12.43
C GLU A 257 6.55 -2.82 12.34
N ALA A 258 7.73 -2.24 12.55
CA ALA A 258 7.95 -0.80 12.48
C ALA A 258 7.72 -0.25 11.06
N VAL A 259 8.24 -0.93 10.03
CA VAL A 259 8.00 -0.56 8.62
C VAL A 259 6.50 -0.65 8.30
N ALA A 260 5.82 -1.72 8.73
CA ALA A 260 4.39 -1.89 8.50
C ALA A 260 3.55 -0.84 9.24
N ALA A 261 3.86 -0.54 10.51
CA ALA A 261 3.20 0.51 11.27
C ALA A 261 3.32 1.87 10.56
N ARG A 262 4.50 2.19 10.01
CA ARG A 262 4.72 3.46 9.31
C ARG A 262 3.78 3.61 8.12
N HIS A 263 3.53 2.54 7.39
CA HIS A 263 2.59 2.56 6.26
C HIS A 263 1.11 2.54 6.67
N VAL A 264 0.77 2.07 7.88
CA VAL A 264 -0.62 2.00 8.35
C VAL A 264 -1.09 3.32 8.97
N ASP A 265 -0.29 3.90 9.86
CA ASP A 265 -0.69 5.06 10.66
C ASP A 265 0.44 6.07 10.88
N ASN A 266 1.50 6.02 10.06
CA ASN A 266 2.75 6.75 10.30
C ASN A 266 3.34 6.47 11.72
N GLY A 267 2.92 5.37 12.35
CA GLY A 267 3.46 4.87 13.60
C GLY A 267 4.67 3.96 13.38
N GLY A 268 5.24 3.42 14.45
CA GLY A 268 6.38 2.49 14.36
C GLY A 268 7.73 3.15 14.64
N ARG A 269 8.57 2.43 15.40
CA ARG A 269 9.93 2.83 15.77
C ARG A 269 10.81 1.60 15.68
N ALA A 270 11.63 1.53 14.64
CA ALA A 270 12.76 0.63 14.56
C ALA A 270 13.98 1.24 15.26
N ASP A 271 14.58 0.48 16.17
CA ASP A 271 15.88 0.82 16.74
C ASP A 271 17.01 0.42 15.80
N LEU A 272 18.24 0.78 16.18
CA LEU A 272 19.41 0.29 15.48
C LEU A 272 19.52 -1.23 15.63
N PRO A 273 20.02 -1.93 14.60
CA PRO A 273 20.32 -3.34 14.69
C PRO A 273 21.33 -3.64 15.80
N PRO A 274 21.32 -4.86 16.38
CA PRO A 274 22.31 -5.28 17.35
C PRO A 274 23.75 -5.10 16.83
N PRO A 275 24.74 -4.86 17.71
CA PRO A 275 26.15 -4.74 17.29
C PRO A 275 26.62 -5.92 16.43
N GLY A 276 27.32 -5.62 15.34
CA GLY A 276 27.81 -6.61 14.37
C GLY A 276 26.75 -7.20 13.44
N TRP A 277 25.45 -6.94 13.66
CA TRP A 277 24.38 -7.49 12.82
C TRP A 277 24.46 -6.99 11.38
N LEU A 278 24.70 -5.68 11.20
CA LEU A 278 24.86 -5.08 9.86
C LEU A 278 26.04 -5.70 9.14
N ASP A 279 27.19 -5.81 9.80
CA ASP A 279 28.43 -6.36 9.21
C ASP A 279 28.27 -7.81 8.76
N GLY A 280 27.41 -8.57 9.44
CA GLY A 280 27.01 -9.91 9.04
C GLY A 280 26.05 -10.00 7.84
N GLN A 281 25.51 -8.87 7.35
CA GLN A 281 24.59 -8.87 6.21
C GLN A 281 25.29 -8.56 4.88
N PRO A 282 24.78 -9.10 3.75
CA PRO A 282 25.16 -8.65 2.42
C PRO A 282 24.95 -7.14 2.25
N ARG A 283 25.83 -6.47 1.49
CA ARG A 283 25.75 -5.02 1.25
C ARG A 283 24.36 -4.55 0.79
N PRO A 284 23.66 -5.21 -0.15
CA PRO A 284 22.32 -4.78 -0.56
C PRO A 284 21.30 -4.75 0.59
N ILE A 285 21.40 -5.70 1.53
CA ILE A 285 20.53 -5.75 2.71
C ILE A 285 20.89 -4.62 3.68
N ARG A 286 22.18 -4.38 3.93
CA ARG A 286 22.64 -3.24 4.75
C ARG A 286 22.08 -1.92 4.22
N VAL A 287 22.24 -1.66 2.92
CA VAL A 287 21.78 -0.42 2.26
C VAL A 287 20.27 -0.24 2.44
N GLN A 288 19.46 -1.28 2.20
CA GLN A 288 18.01 -1.18 2.32
C GLN A 288 17.54 -0.98 3.77
N VAL A 289 18.13 -1.69 4.73
CA VAL A 289 17.84 -1.50 6.16
C VAL A 289 18.18 -0.06 6.57
N VAL A 290 19.37 0.42 6.23
CA VAL A 290 19.80 1.78 6.58
C VAL A 290 18.94 2.83 5.88
N ALA A 291 18.49 2.62 4.65
CA ALA A 291 17.56 3.52 3.97
C ALA A 291 16.25 3.68 4.77
N HIS A 292 15.69 2.58 5.26
CA HIS A 292 14.48 2.63 6.10
C HIS A 292 14.72 3.31 7.45
N LEU A 293 15.87 3.07 8.10
CA LEU A 293 16.24 3.71 9.37
C LEU A 293 16.49 5.21 9.20
N VAL A 294 17.14 5.64 8.12
CA VAL A 294 17.35 7.07 7.80
C VAL A 294 16.01 7.75 7.55
N GLN A 295 15.12 7.12 6.77
CA GLN A 295 13.77 7.65 6.55
C GLN A 295 12.99 7.77 7.87
N GLN A 296 13.06 6.74 8.73
CA GLN A 296 12.40 6.78 10.03
C GLN A 296 13.00 7.83 10.96
N CYS A 297 14.33 8.02 10.93
CA CYS A 297 14.98 9.11 11.64
C CYS A 297 14.38 10.45 11.20
N ALA A 298 14.20 10.70 9.91
CA ALA A 298 13.57 11.92 9.41
C ALA A 298 12.11 12.09 9.88
N ASP A 299 11.33 11.00 9.87
CA ASP A 299 9.88 11.03 10.10
C ASP A 299 9.48 11.02 11.58
N ALA A 300 10.21 10.27 12.41
CA ALA A 300 9.89 10.03 13.83
C ALA A 300 10.99 10.49 14.80
N GLY A 301 12.17 10.86 14.31
CA GLY A 301 13.31 11.23 15.16
C GLY A 301 14.05 10.05 15.80
N THR A 302 13.72 8.82 15.41
CA THR A 302 14.42 7.60 15.84
C THR A 302 14.79 6.69 14.67
N PRO A 303 16.00 6.11 14.63
CA PRO A 303 17.14 6.37 15.54
C PRO A 303 17.62 7.83 15.46
N VAL A 304 18.43 8.28 16.43
CA VAL A 304 18.92 9.67 16.45
C VAL A 304 19.91 9.92 15.32
N VAL A 305 19.95 11.17 14.83
CA VAL A 305 20.79 11.60 13.69
C VAL A 305 22.26 11.19 13.87
N ALA A 306 22.84 11.49 15.03
CA ALA A 306 24.24 11.22 15.34
C ALA A 306 24.63 9.73 15.26
N ALA A 307 23.65 8.82 15.37
CA ALA A 307 23.91 7.39 15.32
C ALA A 307 23.74 6.82 13.91
N ILE A 308 22.80 7.33 13.11
CA ILE A 308 22.47 6.77 11.79
C ILE A 308 23.26 7.42 10.64
N GLU A 309 23.58 8.71 10.76
CA GLU A 309 24.26 9.46 9.69
C GLU A 309 25.65 8.90 9.34
N PRO A 310 26.53 8.54 10.31
CA PRO A 310 27.82 7.92 10.00
C PRO A 310 27.70 6.57 9.29
N ILE A 311 26.67 5.78 9.62
CA ILE A 311 26.40 4.48 9.00
C ILE A 311 25.94 4.67 7.55
N ALA A 312 25.08 5.66 7.30
CA ALA A 312 24.67 5.98 5.94
C ALA A 312 25.84 6.49 5.09
N ALA A 313 26.71 7.34 5.67
CA ALA A 313 27.88 7.88 4.99
C ALA A 313 28.87 6.78 4.57
N SER A 314 29.14 5.80 5.44
CA SER A 314 30.06 4.69 5.13
C SER A 314 29.54 3.74 4.04
N LEU A 315 28.22 3.68 3.84
CA LEU A 315 27.59 2.91 2.76
C LEU A 315 27.51 3.68 1.43
N LEU A 316 27.86 4.97 1.42
CA LEU A 316 27.74 5.88 0.28
C LEU A 316 29.07 6.55 -0.07
N ASP A 317 30.18 5.88 0.24
CA ASP A 317 31.56 6.34 0.14
C ASP A 317 32.11 6.43 -1.31
N HIS A 318 31.25 6.17 -2.30
CA HIS A 318 31.54 6.23 -3.73
C HIS A 318 30.71 7.32 -4.44
N PRO A 319 31.07 7.69 -5.69
CA PRO A 319 30.31 8.67 -6.48
C PRO A 319 28.85 8.23 -6.74
N ILE A 320 27.94 9.20 -6.86
CA ILE A 320 26.52 8.92 -7.13
C ILE A 320 26.31 8.20 -8.48
N ALA A 321 27.16 8.47 -9.48
CA ALA A 321 27.09 7.83 -10.80
C ALA A 321 27.34 6.31 -10.76
N GLU A 322 27.98 5.81 -9.70
CA GLU A 322 28.26 4.39 -9.48
C GLU A 322 27.27 3.74 -8.51
N SER A 323 26.27 4.48 -8.03
CA SER A 323 25.30 3.99 -7.07
C SER A 323 24.27 3.05 -7.72
N SER A 324 24.04 1.91 -7.08
CA SER A 324 22.91 1.03 -7.40
C SER A 324 21.55 1.71 -7.10
N PRO A 325 20.43 1.24 -7.66
CA PRO A 325 19.10 1.78 -7.32
C PRO A 325 18.81 1.82 -5.82
N ALA A 326 19.24 0.80 -5.07
CA ALA A 326 19.07 0.77 -3.62
C ALA A 326 19.88 1.86 -2.90
N GLU A 327 21.11 2.12 -3.36
CA GLU A 327 21.96 3.19 -2.81
C GLU A 327 21.42 4.58 -3.19
N LEU A 328 20.84 4.74 -4.39
CA LEU A 328 20.13 5.97 -4.77
C LEU A 328 18.91 6.23 -3.88
N ARG A 329 18.15 5.19 -3.51
CA ARG A 329 17.06 5.31 -2.52
C ARG A 329 17.59 5.72 -1.14
N LEU A 330 18.71 5.14 -0.70
CA LEU A 330 19.38 5.56 0.54
C LEU A 330 19.81 7.03 0.47
N ARG A 331 20.42 7.49 -0.63
CA ARG A 331 20.78 8.90 -0.84
C ARG A 331 19.55 9.81 -0.79
N GLY A 332 18.44 9.40 -1.40
CA GLY A 332 17.17 10.13 -1.32
C GLY A 332 16.63 10.22 0.12
N ALA A 333 16.73 9.14 0.90
CA ALA A 333 16.38 9.14 2.32
C ALA A 333 17.31 10.08 3.14
N VAL A 334 18.61 10.06 2.86
CA VAL A 334 19.58 11.00 3.46
C VAL A 334 19.22 12.44 3.13
N ALA A 335 18.90 12.74 1.87
CA ALA A 335 18.49 14.09 1.46
C ALA A 335 17.24 14.57 2.21
N ARG A 336 16.26 13.69 2.43
CA ARG A 336 15.09 13.98 3.27
C ARG A 336 15.48 14.28 4.72
N LEU A 337 16.42 13.52 5.30
CA LEU A 337 16.94 13.79 6.63
C LEU A 337 17.66 15.15 6.71
N LEU A 338 18.50 15.48 5.72
CA LEU A 338 19.16 16.78 5.61
C LEU A 338 18.13 17.92 5.62
N ALA A 339 17.04 17.79 4.86
CA ALA A 339 15.99 18.80 4.77
C ALA A 339 15.33 19.12 6.12
N VAL A 340 15.05 18.10 6.94
CA VAL A 340 14.40 18.30 8.26
C VAL A 340 15.39 18.63 9.37
N THR A 341 16.69 18.39 9.17
CA THR A 341 17.76 18.70 10.14
C THR A 341 18.42 20.06 9.92
N GLY A 342 17.79 20.97 9.15
CA GLY A 342 18.29 22.33 8.94
C GLY A 342 19.37 22.46 7.87
N ARG A 343 19.52 21.47 6.98
CA ARG A 343 20.44 21.50 5.82
C ARG A 343 19.68 21.47 4.47
N PRO A 344 18.74 22.40 4.22
CA PRO A 344 17.86 22.35 3.04
C PRO A 344 18.60 22.54 1.71
N ASP A 345 19.69 23.31 1.68
CA ASP A 345 20.48 23.49 0.45
C ASP A 345 21.22 22.21 0.03
N GLU A 346 21.85 21.53 0.98
CA GLU A 346 22.49 20.22 0.75
C GLU A 346 21.45 19.18 0.33
N ALA A 347 20.30 19.15 1.01
CA ALA A 347 19.18 18.29 0.66
C ALA A 347 18.72 18.51 -0.78
N ARG A 348 18.54 19.77 -1.20
CA ARG A 348 18.08 20.14 -2.54
C ARG A 348 19.07 19.70 -3.61
N ARG A 349 20.37 19.92 -3.40
CA ARG A 349 21.43 19.43 -4.31
C ARG A 349 21.40 17.92 -4.44
N LEU A 350 21.28 17.20 -3.32
CA LEU A 350 21.28 15.75 -3.33
C LEU A 350 20.02 15.19 -4.01
N GLN A 351 18.83 15.78 -3.79
CA GLN A 351 17.61 15.37 -4.49
C GLN A 351 17.69 15.61 -6.01
N GLU A 352 18.27 16.73 -6.43
CA GLU A 352 18.56 17.01 -7.86
C GLU A 352 19.45 15.91 -8.45
N GLN A 353 20.56 15.58 -7.79
CA GLN A 353 21.48 14.54 -8.24
C GLN A 353 20.82 13.15 -8.27
N VAL A 354 20.04 12.79 -7.24
CA VAL A 354 19.35 11.48 -7.17
C VAL A 354 18.29 11.35 -8.27
N ALA A 355 17.48 12.39 -8.50
CA ALA A 355 16.47 12.38 -9.55
C ALA A 355 17.11 12.19 -10.95
N LEU A 356 18.21 12.90 -11.21
CA LEU A 356 18.95 12.77 -12.46
C LEU A 356 19.63 11.40 -12.59
N ALA A 357 20.17 10.85 -11.50
CA ALA A 357 20.78 9.51 -11.49
C ALA A 357 19.77 8.40 -11.81
N PHE A 358 18.56 8.44 -11.21
CA PHE A 358 17.50 7.49 -11.56
C PHE A 358 17.07 7.60 -13.02
N ALA A 359 16.93 8.83 -13.54
CA ALA A 359 16.61 9.05 -14.94
C ALA A 359 17.70 8.52 -15.88
N ALA A 360 18.99 8.67 -15.51
CA ALA A 360 20.11 8.20 -16.31
C ALA A 360 20.19 6.67 -16.44
N ILE A 361 19.63 5.93 -15.47
CA ILE A 361 19.57 4.45 -15.50
C ILE A 361 18.19 3.92 -15.93
N TYR A 362 17.33 4.78 -16.48
CA TYR A 362 15.97 4.44 -16.93
C TYR A 362 15.06 3.86 -15.84
N ALA A 363 15.34 4.17 -14.57
CA ALA A 363 14.53 3.79 -13.42
C ALA A 363 13.38 4.81 -13.22
N ASP A 364 12.56 5.01 -14.26
CA ASP A 364 11.57 6.08 -14.33
C ASP A 364 10.57 6.07 -13.16
N GLN A 365 10.28 4.90 -12.59
CA GLN A 365 9.37 4.76 -11.45
C GLN A 365 9.91 5.40 -10.16
N ASP A 366 11.23 5.47 -10.00
CA ASP A 366 11.91 6.02 -8.82
C ASP A 366 12.21 7.53 -8.95
N VAL A 367 11.99 8.15 -10.12
CA VAL A 367 12.31 9.57 -10.37
C VAL A 367 11.36 10.53 -9.65
N ALA A 368 10.08 10.17 -9.53
CA ALA A 368 9.02 11.10 -9.10
C ALA A 368 9.28 11.69 -7.71
N TYR A 369 9.68 10.85 -6.75
CA TYR A 369 9.89 11.27 -5.38
C TYR A 369 11.05 12.28 -5.20
N PRO A 370 12.30 11.97 -5.62
CA PRO A 370 13.39 12.91 -5.49
C PRO A 370 13.16 14.18 -6.33
N LEU A 371 12.49 14.08 -7.48
CA LEU A 371 12.15 15.24 -8.29
C LEU A 371 11.12 16.16 -7.62
N ALA A 372 10.11 15.59 -6.95
CA ALA A 372 9.15 16.36 -6.16
C ALA A 372 9.86 17.10 -5.00
N GLU A 373 10.74 16.41 -4.28
CA GLU A 373 11.50 17.03 -3.19
C GLU A 373 12.49 18.09 -3.68
N TRP A 374 13.12 17.88 -4.84
CA TRP A 374 13.94 18.90 -5.49
C TRP A 374 13.12 20.17 -5.79
N ALA A 375 11.98 20.03 -6.49
CA ALA A 375 11.10 21.17 -6.80
C ALA A 375 10.61 21.90 -5.54
N ARG A 376 10.19 21.13 -4.52
CA ARG A 376 9.73 21.67 -3.24
C ARG A 376 10.84 22.48 -2.56
N LEU A 377 12.03 21.91 -2.41
CA LEU A 377 13.15 22.55 -1.73
C LEU A 377 13.68 23.76 -2.51
N ALA A 378 13.69 23.70 -3.84
CA ALA A 378 14.03 24.85 -4.68
C ALA A 378 13.11 26.05 -4.38
N GLY A 379 11.80 25.83 -4.30
CA GLY A 379 10.87 26.89 -3.93
C GLY A 379 11.03 27.38 -2.50
N VAL A 380 11.28 26.48 -1.54
CA VAL A 380 11.55 26.86 -0.13
C VAL A 380 12.78 27.76 -0.02
N LEU A 381 13.82 27.49 -0.80
CA LEU A 381 15.06 28.25 -0.84
C LEU A 381 14.97 29.52 -1.71
N GLY A 382 13.87 29.72 -2.45
CA GLY A 382 13.75 30.80 -3.42
C GLY A 382 14.65 30.63 -4.66
N ASP A 383 15.14 29.42 -4.92
CA ASP A 383 16.04 29.11 -6.04
C ASP A 383 15.22 28.90 -7.33
N VAL A 384 14.93 30.02 -8.01
CA VAL A 384 14.15 30.07 -9.26
C VAL A 384 14.80 29.23 -10.36
N GLU A 385 16.13 29.22 -10.44
CA GLU A 385 16.84 28.46 -11.46
C GLU A 385 16.74 26.95 -11.21
N ALA A 386 16.91 26.51 -9.96
CA ALA A 386 16.72 25.10 -9.61
C ALA A 386 15.28 24.65 -9.83
N LEU A 387 14.29 25.49 -9.51
CA LEU A 387 12.89 25.17 -9.77
C LEU A 387 12.62 25.01 -11.27
N ALA A 388 13.15 25.90 -12.11
CA ALA A 388 13.04 25.80 -13.55
C ALA A 388 13.77 24.56 -14.11
N ARG A 389 14.92 24.16 -13.53
CA ARG A 389 15.60 22.90 -13.87
C ARG A 389 14.76 21.68 -13.50
N ALA A 390 14.10 21.69 -12.34
CA ALA A 390 13.20 20.62 -11.92
C ALA A 390 11.99 20.50 -12.86
N GLU A 391 11.39 21.62 -13.30
CA GLU A 391 10.29 21.60 -14.27
C GLU A 391 10.73 21.00 -15.62
N ARG A 392 11.90 21.42 -16.14
CA ARG A 392 12.45 20.81 -17.36
C ARG A 392 12.75 19.32 -17.21
N ALA A 393 13.22 18.88 -16.03
CA ALA A 393 13.44 17.46 -15.76
C ALA A 393 12.12 16.68 -15.71
N HIS A 394 11.07 17.28 -15.13
CA HIS A 394 9.72 16.72 -15.12
C HIS A 394 9.17 16.53 -16.54
N ASP A 395 9.26 17.55 -17.39
CA ASP A 395 8.77 17.49 -18.77
C ASP A 395 9.51 16.42 -19.58
N ARG A 396 10.84 16.33 -19.43
CA ARG A 396 11.63 15.26 -20.05
C ARG A 396 11.18 13.88 -19.58
N ALA A 397 10.99 13.68 -18.27
CA ALA A 397 10.52 12.40 -17.75
C ALA A 397 9.13 12.03 -18.30
N ARG A 398 8.19 12.98 -18.39
CA ARG A 398 6.87 12.72 -19.00
C ARG A 398 6.95 12.28 -20.46
N SER A 399 7.97 12.75 -21.19
CA SER A 399 8.18 12.39 -22.59
C SER A 399 8.77 10.99 -22.80
N SER A 400 9.39 10.36 -21.78
CA SER A 400 10.05 9.04 -21.91
C SER A 400 9.07 7.86 -21.95
N GLY A 401 7.81 8.08 -21.55
CA GLY A 401 6.78 7.06 -21.53
C GLY A 401 6.84 6.08 -20.34
N GLY A 402 7.96 5.94 -19.62
CA GLY A 402 8.05 5.11 -18.41
C GLY A 402 7.60 5.83 -17.12
N TYR A 403 7.56 7.15 -17.14
CA TYR A 403 7.14 8.02 -16.04
C TYR A 403 5.61 8.15 -15.97
N ARG A 404 4.93 7.16 -15.38
CA ARG A 404 3.45 7.04 -15.33
C ARG A 404 2.89 6.92 -13.91
N GLY A 405 1.57 6.84 -13.81
CA GLY A 405 0.84 6.67 -12.55
C GLY A 405 0.68 7.97 -11.78
N LEU A 406 0.70 7.87 -10.45
CA LEU A 406 0.49 9.01 -9.56
C LEU A 406 1.75 9.84 -9.31
N GLY A 407 2.94 9.27 -9.48
CA GLY A 407 4.23 9.95 -9.26
C GLY A 407 4.32 11.32 -9.96
N PRO A 408 4.02 11.41 -11.27
CA PRO A 408 3.99 12.68 -11.99
C PRO A 408 3.06 13.73 -11.36
N ARG A 409 1.93 13.32 -10.79
CA ARG A 409 0.96 14.23 -10.16
C ARG A 409 1.49 14.80 -8.85
N TYR A 410 2.28 14.05 -8.10
CA TYR A 410 2.97 14.58 -6.91
C TYR A 410 4.05 15.59 -7.29
N VAL A 411 4.76 15.40 -8.42
CA VAL A 411 5.69 16.42 -8.92
C VAL A 411 4.96 17.65 -9.44
N ASP A 412 3.82 17.50 -10.12
CA ASP A 412 2.96 18.62 -10.52
C ASP A 412 2.60 19.50 -9.30
N LEU A 413 2.19 18.88 -8.19
CA LEU A 413 1.90 19.58 -6.94
C LEU A 413 3.15 20.25 -6.34
N ALA A 414 4.31 19.58 -6.35
CA ALA A 414 5.55 20.12 -5.80
C ALA A 414 6.06 21.35 -6.58
N LEU A 415 5.94 21.33 -7.91
CA LEU A 415 6.26 22.47 -8.78
C LEU A 415 5.33 23.65 -8.50
N VAL A 416 4.03 23.39 -8.34
CA VAL A 416 3.05 24.41 -7.96
C VAL A 416 3.36 25.01 -6.59
N LYS A 417 3.64 24.19 -5.59
CA LYS A 417 4.09 24.65 -4.27
C LYS A 417 5.36 25.49 -4.38
N GLY A 418 6.32 25.03 -5.15
CA GLY A 418 7.58 25.72 -5.35
C GLY A 418 7.39 27.11 -5.98
N ALA A 419 6.57 27.19 -7.03
CA ALA A 419 6.24 28.45 -7.70
C ALA A 419 5.54 29.43 -6.74
N LEU A 420 4.57 28.96 -5.95
CA LEU A 420 3.86 29.82 -4.98
C LEU A 420 4.69 30.26 -3.78
N LEU A 421 5.76 29.52 -3.44
CA LEU A 421 6.74 29.93 -2.44
C LEU A 421 7.68 31.01 -2.98
N VAL A 422 8.02 30.94 -4.26
CA VAL A 422 8.83 31.97 -4.97
C VAL A 422 8.01 33.23 -5.21
N ASP A 423 6.82 33.07 -5.80
CA ASP A 423 5.87 34.14 -6.10
C ASP A 423 4.46 33.75 -5.61
N PRO A 424 4.04 34.23 -4.42
CA PRO A 424 2.69 34.00 -3.90
C PRO A 424 1.57 34.56 -4.79
N THR A 425 1.87 35.44 -5.75
CA THR A 425 0.89 36.06 -6.65
C THR A 425 0.73 35.31 -7.98
N ASP A 426 1.49 34.23 -8.21
CA ASP A 426 1.44 33.44 -9.44
C ASP A 426 0.03 32.84 -9.67
N ALA A 427 -0.74 33.51 -10.55
CA ALA A 427 -2.09 33.11 -10.89
C ALA A 427 -2.15 31.77 -11.65
N GLN A 428 -1.10 31.42 -12.40
CA GLN A 428 -1.04 30.15 -13.11
C GLN A 428 -0.80 28.99 -12.15
N ALA A 429 0.13 29.14 -11.21
CA ALA A 429 0.35 28.15 -10.15
C ALA A 429 -0.91 27.96 -9.30
N ARG A 430 -1.63 29.04 -8.93
CA ARG A 430 -2.92 28.94 -8.22
C ARG A 430 -3.98 28.16 -9.00
N ARG A 431 -4.10 28.41 -10.31
CA ARG A 431 -5.04 27.64 -11.17
C ARG A 431 -4.67 26.16 -11.25
N ARG A 432 -3.38 25.83 -11.38
CA ARG A 432 -2.89 24.44 -11.35
C ARG A 432 -3.20 23.78 -10.00
N ALA A 433 -2.96 24.47 -8.89
CA ALA A 433 -3.30 24.00 -7.54
C ALA A 433 -4.79 23.67 -7.41
N LEU A 434 -5.66 24.59 -7.87
CA LEU A 434 -7.11 24.38 -7.83
C LEU A 434 -7.53 23.16 -8.66
N ALA A 435 -7.00 23.03 -9.88
CA ALA A 435 -7.30 21.89 -10.75
C ALA A 435 -6.94 20.55 -10.10
N LEU A 436 -5.74 20.42 -9.53
CA LEU A 436 -5.32 19.24 -8.78
C LEU A 436 -6.22 19.00 -7.55
N GLY A 437 -6.61 20.07 -6.85
CA GLY A 437 -7.46 20.01 -5.66
C GLY A 437 -8.89 19.53 -5.94
N THR A 438 -9.43 19.87 -7.11
CA THR A 438 -10.80 19.57 -7.50
C THR A 438 -10.95 18.27 -8.29
N ASP A 439 -9.86 17.65 -8.72
CA ASP A 439 -9.90 16.40 -9.50
C ASP A 439 -10.28 15.21 -8.59
N PRO A 440 -11.48 14.62 -8.74
CA PRO A 440 -11.94 13.51 -7.90
C PRO A 440 -11.22 12.19 -8.20
N THR A 441 -10.43 12.11 -9.27
CA THR A 441 -9.66 10.91 -9.64
C THR A 441 -8.33 10.80 -8.90
N LEU A 442 -7.89 11.89 -8.26
CA LEU A 442 -6.64 11.95 -7.52
C LEU A 442 -6.82 11.53 -6.05
N PRO A 443 -5.76 11.02 -5.39
CA PRO A 443 -5.80 10.71 -3.97
C PRO A 443 -6.07 11.94 -3.11
N ASP A 444 -6.78 11.77 -2.00
CA ASP A 444 -7.11 12.83 -1.05
C ASP A 444 -5.86 13.54 -0.48
N THR A 445 -4.76 12.81 -0.30
CA THR A 445 -3.45 13.38 0.09
C THR A 445 -2.96 14.47 -0.86
N LEU A 446 -3.16 14.26 -2.16
CA LEU A 446 -2.77 15.22 -3.18
C LEU A 446 -3.80 16.34 -3.27
N ARG A 447 -5.09 16.01 -3.31
CA ARG A 447 -6.20 16.97 -3.46
C ARG A 447 -6.23 17.97 -2.31
N TRP A 448 -6.18 17.51 -1.07
CA TRP A 448 -6.24 18.38 0.11
C TRP A 448 -5.01 19.26 0.25
N SER A 449 -3.82 18.75 -0.09
CA SER A 449 -2.60 19.55 -0.13
C SER A 449 -2.68 20.63 -1.22
N ALA A 450 -3.14 20.29 -2.42
CA ALA A 450 -3.33 21.26 -3.51
C ALA A 450 -4.35 22.36 -3.15
N LEU A 451 -5.44 22.01 -2.47
CA LEU A 451 -6.46 22.98 -2.02
C LEU A 451 -5.95 23.96 -0.96
N ARG A 452 -5.02 23.53 -0.09
CA ARG A 452 -4.29 24.45 0.80
C ARG A 452 -3.55 25.51 -0.01
N TRP A 453 -2.78 25.09 -1.03
CA TRP A 453 -1.95 26.00 -1.83
C TRP A 453 -2.73 26.88 -2.81
N ALA A 454 -3.90 26.44 -3.30
CA ALA A 454 -4.73 27.24 -4.19
C ALA A 454 -5.18 28.59 -3.58
N GLY A 455 -5.36 28.64 -2.26
CA GLY A 455 -5.95 29.78 -1.56
C GLY A 455 -7.47 29.81 -1.77
N GLY A 456 -8.23 29.47 -0.73
CA GLY A 456 -9.70 29.36 -0.78
C GLY A 456 -10.25 27.95 -0.53
N GLY A 457 -9.40 26.94 -0.40
CA GLY A 457 -9.79 25.56 -0.07
C GLY A 457 -10.19 25.31 1.39
N ARG A 458 -10.11 26.33 2.27
CA ARG A 458 -10.32 26.17 3.72
C ARG A 458 -11.68 25.60 4.07
N ALA A 459 -12.75 26.13 3.48
CA ALA A 459 -14.11 25.64 3.77
C ALA A 459 -14.28 24.17 3.37
N ALA A 460 -13.59 23.72 2.30
CA ALA A 460 -13.59 22.32 1.90
C ALA A 460 -12.81 21.45 2.90
N LEU A 461 -11.63 21.90 3.33
CA LEU A 461 -10.84 21.23 4.37
C LEU A 461 -11.59 21.12 5.70
N GLU A 462 -12.29 22.17 6.13
CA GLU A 462 -13.11 22.18 7.35
C GLU A 462 -14.26 21.17 7.27
N ARG A 463 -14.99 21.14 6.15
CA ARG A 463 -16.06 20.15 5.93
C ARG A 463 -15.52 18.72 5.95
N ALA A 464 -14.49 18.44 5.16
CA ALA A 464 -13.89 17.10 5.09
C ALA A 464 -13.33 16.65 6.46
N THR A 465 -12.72 17.57 7.22
CA THR A 465 -12.25 17.28 8.58
C THR A 465 -13.41 16.96 9.53
N ALA A 466 -14.53 17.69 9.44
CA ALA A 466 -15.73 17.44 10.24
C ALA A 466 -16.40 16.10 9.88
N GLU A 467 -16.27 15.67 8.62
CA GLU A 467 -16.70 14.35 8.14
C GLU A 467 -15.73 13.22 8.54
N GLY A 468 -14.62 13.55 9.23
CA GLY A 468 -13.68 12.58 9.77
C GLY A 468 -12.51 12.24 8.85
N ASP A 469 -12.26 13.01 7.78
CA ASP A 469 -11.10 12.81 6.91
C ASP A 469 -9.80 13.24 7.64
N PRO A 470 -8.90 12.28 7.98
CA PRO A 470 -7.69 12.59 8.74
C PRO A 470 -6.65 13.36 7.92
N VAL A 471 -6.66 13.22 6.59
CA VAL A 471 -5.74 13.89 5.68
C VAL A 471 -6.13 15.36 5.52
N ALA A 472 -7.42 15.63 5.37
CA ALA A 472 -7.96 16.99 5.37
C ALA A 472 -7.64 17.73 6.68
N GLY A 473 -7.78 17.04 7.82
CA GLY A 473 -7.47 17.60 9.15
C GLY A 473 -6.02 18.07 9.28
N ARG A 474 -5.06 17.29 8.76
CA ARG A 474 -3.64 17.68 8.72
C ARG A 474 -3.41 18.92 7.86
N GLN A 475 -3.99 18.98 6.67
CA GLN A 475 -3.84 20.12 5.75
C GLN A 475 -4.54 21.38 6.28
N LEU A 476 -5.63 21.24 7.04
CA LEU A 476 -6.31 22.35 7.72
C LEU A 476 -5.42 23.00 8.80
N VAL A 477 -4.68 22.19 9.58
CA VAL A 477 -3.74 22.71 10.58
C VAL A 477 -2.65 23.54 9.91
N LEU A 478 -2.13 23.05 8.79
CA LEU A 478 -1.11 23.76 8.01
C LEU A 478 -1.66 25.06 7.39
N ALA A 479 -2.88 25.05 6.85
CA ALA A 479 -3.53 26.27 6.35
C ALA A 479 -3.72 27.32 7.46
N ARG A 480 -4.10 26.90 8.67
CA ARG A 480 -4.20 27.78 9.86
C ARG A 480 -2.84 28.31 10.29
N LEU A 481 -1.78 27.51 10.19
CA LEU A 481 -0.42 27.98 10.43
C LEU A 481 0.00 29.07 9.44
N ASP A 482 -0.29 28.88 8.14
CA ASP A 482 0.02 29.87 7.09
C ASP A 482 -0.72 31.21 7.32
N GLU A 483 -1.97 31.17 7.80
CA GLU A 483 -2.73 32.36 8.19
C GLU A 483 -2.16 33.03 9.44
N ALA A 484 -1.86 32.24 10.49
CA ALA A 484 -1.32 32.77 11.74
C ALA A 484 0.05 33.44 11.55
N VAL A 485 0.92 32.86 10.71
CA VAL A 485 2.21 33.46 10.34
C VAL A 485 1.99 34.77 9.58
N ARG A 486 1.06 34.82 8.63
CA ARG A 486 0.74 36.07 7.89
C ARG A 486 0.13 37.15 8.77
N ALA A 487 -0.68 36.76 9.76
CA ALA A 487 -1.31 37.67 10.72
C ALA A 487 -0.35 38.14 11.82
N GLY A 488 0.81 37.50 11.97
CA GLY A 488 1.73 37.78 13.07
C GLY A 488 1.19 37.38 14.45
N ASP A 489 0.37 36.32 14.53
CA ASP A 489 -0.24 35.85 15.78
C ASP A 489 0.60 34.71 16.41
N PRO A 490 1.47 34.99 17.40
CA PRO A 490 2.35 34.00 17.98
C PRO A 490 1.60 32.90 18.75
N ALA A 491 0.44 33.21 19.33
CA ALA A 491 -0.35 32.24 20.10
C ALA A 491 -1.02 31.22 19.17
N ALA A 492 -1.58 31.69 18.05
CA ALA A 492 -2.13 30.83 17.02
C ALA A 492 -1.05 29.99 16.33
N VAL A 493 0.13 30.57 16.07
CA VAL A 493 1.29 29.84 15.54
C VAL A 493 1.69 28.70 16.49
N GLU A 494 1.91 28.96 17.77
CA GLU A 494 2.32 27.90 18.71
C GLU A 494 1.21 26.85 18.92
N SER A 495 -0.06 27.25 18.86
CA SER A 495 -1.18 26.31 18.87
C SER A 495 -1.14 25.36 17.67
N ALA A 496 -1.02 25.89 16.46
CA ALA A 496 -0.93 25.08 15.24
C ALA A 496 0.31 24.18 15.25
N MET A 497 1.46 24.68 15.71
CA MET A 497 2.70 23.93 15.84
C MET A 497 2.60 22.75 16.81
N ARG A 498 1.93 22.93 17.97
CA ARG A 498 1.67 21.82 18.91
C ARG A 498 0.79 20.74 18.29
N VAL A 499 -0.21 21.11 17.49
CA VAL A 499 -1.04 20.14 16.77
C VAL A 499 -0.22 19.41 15.72
N LEU A 500 0.59 20.13 14.94
CA LEU A 500 1.43 19.58 13.88
C LEU A 500 2.48 18.60 14.42
N ALA A 501 3.09 18.89 15.56
CA ALA A 501 4.04 18.00 16.23
C ALA A 501 3.44 16.66 16.67
N ARG A 502 2.11 16.58 16.85
CA ARG A 502 1.42 15.30 17.10
C ARG A 502 1.21 14.48 15.84
N TYR A 503 1.11 15.14 14.69
CA TYR A 503 0.99 14.46 13.40
C TYR A 503 2.33 13.90 12.93
N ASP A 504 3.39 14.70 12.97
CA ASP A 504 4.71 14.33 12.46
C ASP A 504 5.81 14.86 13.41
N PRO A 505 6.11 14.15 14.52
CA PRO A 505 7.03 14.62 15.55
C PRO A 505 8.48 14.74 15.07
N GLY A 506 8.91 13.95 14.07
CA GLY A 506 10.26 14.01 13.51
C GLY A 506 10.54 15.34 12.80
N PRO A 507 9.82 15.69 11.71
CA PRO A 507 10.06 16.91 10.96
C PRO A 507 10.00 18.16 11.84
N VAL A 508 8.95 18.31 12.66
CA VAL A 508 8.80 19.47 13.55
C VAL A 508 9.89 19.51 14.61
N GLY A 509 10.19 18.36 15.22
CA GLY A 509 11.20 18.25 16.27
C GLY A 509 12.62 18.53 15.77
N HIS A 510 12.99 18.01 14.60
CA HIS A 510 14.30 18.25 13.99
C HIS A 510 14.49 19.70 13.60
N LEU A 511 13.50 20.30 12.93
CA LEU A 511 13.59 21.70 12.51
C LEU A 511 13.68 22.64 13.72
N ARG A 512 12.88 22.39 14.78
CA ARG A 512 13.00 23.16 16.04
C ARG A 512 14.39 23.03 16.68
N ARG A 513 14.95 21.82 16.75
CA ARG A 513 16.32 21.61 17.27
C ARG A 513 17.39 22.28 16.41
N ALA A 514 17.16 22.39 15.11
CA ALA A 514 18.02 23.12 14.19
C ALA A 514 17.84 24.65 14.25
N GLY A 515 16.96 25.16 15.12
CA GLY A 515 16.73 26.60 15.28
C GLY A 515 15.80 27.21 14.23
N ALA A 516 15.06 26.40 13.46
CA ALA A 516 14.12 26.88 12.46
C ALA A 516 12.98 27.69 13.11
N SER A 517 12.62 28.84 12.52
CA SER A 517 11.45 29.60 12.95
C SER A 517 10.16 28.86 12.61
N SER A 518 9.04 29.23 13.22
CA SER A 518 7.72 28.66 12.87
C SER A 518 7.36 28.86 11.40
N SER A 519 7.81 29.98 10.81
CA SER A 519 7.68 30.25 9.38
C SER A 519 8.52 29.28 8.54
N ASP A 520 9.75 29.02 8.96
CA ASP A 520 10.62 28.05 8.26
C ASP A 520 10.01 26.65 8.32
N ILE A 521 9.43 26.27 9.46
CA ILE A 521 8.75 24.98 9.60
C ILE A 521 7.53 24.88 8.68
N ALA A 522 6.71 25.92 8.58
CA ALA A 522 5.57 25.96 7.67
C ALA A 522 5.97 25.75 6.20
N ARG A 523 7.12 26.31 5.78
CA ARG A 523 7.67 26.20 4.42
C ARG A 523 8.37 24.85 4.18
N LEU A 524 9.25 24.46 5.09
CA LEU A 524 10.07 23.24 5.01
C LEU A 524 9.26 21.96 5.22
N TYR A 525 8.02 22.06 5.72
CA TYR A 525 7.16 20.91 5.92
C TYR A 525 7.03 20.07 4.64
N PRO A 526 7.35 18.77 4.69
CA PRO A 526 7.42 17.93 3.49
C PRO A 526 6.05 17.53 2.93
N TYR A 527 4.99 17.59 3.75
CA TYR A 527 3.63 17.15 3.38
C TYR A 527 2.66 18.29 3.03
#